data_AF-A0A7X9S3B7-F1
#
_entry.id   AF-A0A7X9S3B7-F1
#
_cell.length_a   1.000
_cell.length_b   1.000
_cell.length_c   1.000
_cell.angle_alpha   90.00
_cell.angle_beta   90.00
_cell.angle_gamma   90.00
#
_symmetry.space_group_name_H-M   'P 1'
#
loop_
_entity.id
_entity.type
_entity.pdbx_description
1 polymer ?
#
loop_
_entity_poly.entity_id
_entity_poly.type
_entity_poly.pdbx_seq_one_letter_code
_entity_poly.pdbx_strand_id
1 'polypeptide(L)'
;MENPFDILVYLDDTLVKNLASLVLTGYIETITLTKAVDRAIEAGMKEGDKIESTNQGSLTRIEREGFKDRNQFDSNNNLEHHHYDKNVGARRFVHEEQKIQTTFTTFVLNGNLMNYFNEHNELHRKEVDDIENDNVEVGDLIELEGTITSSGVLSFVETLMNLIEIFGCDYLNELTKDCNGKMKFEMIQKMLTYLKSVLNCNNTQDLIMKVGNGRAVLTINKNYFMNNTCNVFDKINCHCKVIGKVIKTCKEEEDDISLLRKTGQEKFYENCFEMCKPLLECLKKNGIMIPECPDLRINKSGIQIMPLNIYM
;
A
#
# COMPACT_ATOMS: atom_id res chain seq x y z
N MET A 1 -11.76 5.32 23.94
CA MET A 1 -12.86 4.55 23.31
C MET A 1 -12.48 4.43 21.85
N GLU A 2 -12.01 3.26 21.42
CA GLU A 2 -11.71 2.99 20.02
C GLU A 2 -13.01 3.03 19.22
N ASN A 3 -13.06 3.87 18.19
CA ASN A 3 -14.22 4.00 17.33
C ASN A 3 -14.33 2.71 16.50
N PRO A 4 -15.41 1.92 16.60
CA PRO A 4 -15.53 0.62 15.91
C PRO A 4 -15.69 0.74 14.39
N PHE A 5 -15.60 1.95 13.85
CA PHE A 5 -15.85 2.29 12.45
C PHE A 5 -14.65 2.95 11.76
N ASP A 6 -13.44 2.75 12.27
CA ASP A 6 -12.21 3.18 11.59
C ASP A 6 -12.12 2.49 10.21
N ILE A 7 -12.22 3.27 9.14
CA ILE A 7 -12.22 2.77 7.76
C ILE A 7 -10.77 2.61 7.32
N LEU A 8 -10.37 1.41 6.90
CA LEU A 8 -9.05 1.16 6.33
C LEU A 8 -8.96 1.76 4.91
N VAL A 9 -8.16 2.81 4.75
CA VAL A 9 -8.04 3.55 3.48
C VAL A 9 -6.75 3.21 2.72
N TYR A 10 -5.68 2.86 3.45
CA TYR A 10 -4.38 2.48 2.89
C TYR A 10 -3.89 1.17 3.54
N LEU A 11 -3.40 0.24 2.72
CA LEU A 11 -2.73 -0.97 3.19
C LEU A 11 -1.58 -1.34 2.25
N ASP A 12 -0.34 -1.26 2.74
CA ASP A 12 0.81 -1.69 1.95
C ASP A 12 0.84 -3.22 1.84
N ASP A 13 0.28 -3.73 0.75
CA ASP A 13 0.15 -5.16 0.48
C ASP A 13 1.49 -5.90 0.53
N THR A 14 2.55 -5.27 0.03
CA THR A 14 3.88 -5.88 -0.02
C THR A 14 4.47 -5.98 1.38
N LEU A 15 4.42 -4.89 2.14
CA LEU A 15 4.97 -4.88 3.50
C LEU A 15 4.19 -5.81 4.43
N VAL A 16 2.86 -5.83 4.34
CA VAL A 16 2.00 -6.72 5.12
C VAL A 16 2.31 -8.18 4.82
N LYS A 17 2.42 -8.56 3.54
CA LYS A 17 2.79 -9.94 3.16
C LYS A 17 4.19 -10.31 3.65
N ASN A 18 5.16 -9.42 3.49
CA ASN A 18 6.54 -9.65 3.93
C ASN A 18 6.61 -9.84 5.45
N LEU A 19 5.98 -8.96 6.24
CA LEU A 19 5.93 -9.08 7.70
C LEU A 19 5.16 -10.33 8.14
N ALA A 20 4.01 -10.60 7.53
CA ALA A 20 3.22 -11.79 7.83
C ALA A 20 4.02 -13.08 7.61
N SER A 21 4.84 -13.15 6.55
CA SER A 21 5.68 -14.33 6.30
C SER A 21 6.81 -14.54 7.32
N LEU A 22 7.23 -13.49 8.03
CA LEU A 22 8.25 -13.58 9.08
C LEU A 22 7.64 -13.94 10.43
N VAL A 23 6.46 -13.40 10.73
CA VAL A 23 5.89 -13.35 12.08
C VAL A 23 4.78 -14.39 12.27
N LEU A 24 3.96 -14.62 11.24
CA LEU A 24 2.83 -15.53 11.31
C LEU A 24 3.21 -16.89 10.72
N THR A 25 2.91 -17.98 11.42
CA THR A 25 2.86 -19.33 10.84
C THR A 25 1.59 -19.48 10.01
N GLY A 26 1.49 -18.74 8.90
CA GLY A 26 0.24 -18.60 8.15
C GLY A 26 0.00 -19.70 7.12
N TYR A 27 -0.89 -20.65 7.40
CA TYR A 27 -1.67 -21.35 6.39
C TYR A 27 -3.16 -21.36 6.80
N ILE A 28 -4.04 -21.06 5.85
CA ILE A 28 -5.49 -21.32 5.91
C ILE A 28 -5.74 -22.51 4.97
N GLU A 29 -6.95 -23.03 4.83
CA GLU A 29 -7.26 -24.26 4.09
C GLU A 29 -8.59 -24.05 3.35
N THR A 30 -8.66 -24.17 2.01
CA THR A 30 -9.94 -23.93 1.29
C THR A 30 -10.49 -25.21 0.69
N ILE A 31 -11.46 -25.84 1.34
CA ILE A 31 -12.08 -27.07 0.85
C ILE A 31 -13.07 -26.76 -0.30
N THR A 32 -12.75 -27.19 -1.52
CA THR A 32 -13.64 -27.19 -2.68
C THR A 32 -14.18 -28.60 -2.87
N LEU A 33 -15.50 -28.78 -2.89
CA LEU A 33 -16.13 -30.09 -3.02
C LEU A 33 -16.88 -30.14 -4.36
N THR A 34 -16.37 -30.91 -5.31
CA THR A 34 -17.00 -31.11 -6.62
C THR A 34 -17.68 -32.47 -6.62
N LYS A 35 -18.99 -32.50 -6.85
CA LYS A 35 -19.76 -33.73 -6.95
C LYS A 35 -20.27 -33.92 -8.37
N ALA A 36 -19.75 -34.92 -9.08
CA ALA A 36 -20.26 -35.34 -10.38
C ALA A 36 -21.03 -36.66 -10.23
N VAL A 37 -22.22 -36.74 -10.84
CA VAL A 37 -23.06 -37.94 -10.79
C VAL A 37 -23.31 -38.39 -12.22
N ASP A 38 -22.59 -39.44 -12.63
CA ASP A 38 -22.75 -40.04 -13.95
C ASP A 38 -23.62 -41.28 -13.86
N ARG A 39 -24.55 -41.41 -14.79
CA ARG A 39 -25.42 -42.58 -14.93
C ARG A 39 -25.03 -43.30 -16.21
N ALA A 40 -24.49 -44.51 -16.09
CA ALA A 40 -24.18 -45.35 -17.25
C ALA A 40 -25.00 -46.65 -17.20
N ILE A 41 -25.35 -47.15 -18.38
CA ILE A 41 -26.06 -48.41 -18.57
C ILE A 41 -25.10 -49.33 -19.31
N GLU A 42 -24.70 -50.43 -18.66
CA GLU A 42 -23.86 -51.45 -19.29
C GLU A 42 -24.62 -52.78 -19.35
N ALA A 43 -24.48 -53.49 -20.47
CA ALA A 43 -25.00 -54.84 -20.67
C ALA A 43 -23.84 -55.81 -20.85
N GLY A 44 -23.60 -56.66 -19.86
CA GLY A 44 -22.57 -57.69 -19.90
C GLY A 44 -22.84 -58.76 -18.86
N MET A 45 -22.57 -60.02 -19.20
CA MET A 45 -22.87 -61.19 -18.38
C MET A 45 -21.56 -61.70 -17.76
N LYS A 46 -21.44 -61.60 -16.43
CA LYS A 46 -20.33 -62.16 -15.65
C LYS A 46 -20.91 -62.80 -14.39
N GLU A 47 -20.41 -63.98 -14.07
CA GLU A 47 -20.83 -64.79 -12.92
C GLU A 47 -19.69 -64.81 -11.90
N GLY A 48 -19.97 -64.29 -10.69
CA GLY A 48 -19.04 -64.22 -9.56
C GLY A 48 -19.23 -62.96 -8.71
N ASP A 49 -19.28 -63.14 -7.38
CA ASP A 49 -19.29 -62.03 -6.42
C ASP A 49 -17.92 -61.36 -6.37
N LYS A 50 -17.87 -60.07 -6.72
CA LYS A 50 -16.65 -59.27 -6.62
C LYS A 50 -16.98 -57.95 -5.94
N ILE A 51 -16.41 -57.75 -4.76
CA ILE A 51 -16.38 -56.46 -4.07
C ILE A 51 -15.07 -55.80 -4.48
N GLU A 52 -15.12 -54.74 -5.30
CA GLU A 52 -13.96 -53.92 -5.65
C GLU A 52 -14.09 -52.55 -4.99
N SER A 53 -13.30 -52.33 -3.94
CA SER A 53 -13.03 -50.99 -3.42
C SER A 53 -11.67 -50.55 -3.95
N THR A 54 -11.63 -49.55 -4.82
CA THR A 54 -10.39 -48.98 -5.34
C THR A 54 -10.15 -47.60 -4.73
N ASN A 55 -9.31 -47.56 -3.70
CA ASN A 55 -8.75 -46.30 -3.22
C ASN A 55 -7.48 -46.00 -4.01
N GLN A 56 -7.54 -45.02 -4.90
CA GLN A 56 -6.36 -44.46 -5.53
C GLN A 56 -6.05 -43.10 -4.88
N GLY A 57 -5.20 -43.14 -3.86
CA GLY A 57 -4.48 -41.95 -3.40
C GLY A 57 -3.27 -41.75 -4.29
N SER A 58 -3.13 -40.57 -4.89
CA SER A 58 -1.89 -40.20 -5.59
C SER A 58 -1.39 -38.87 -5.06
N LEU A 59 -0.12 -38.85 -4.65
CA LEU A 59 0.56 -37.63 -4.23
C LEU A 59 1.31 -37.07 -5.42
N THR A 60 0.76 -36.04 -6.06
CA THR A 60 1.45 -35.33 -7.14
C THR A 60 2.12 -34.08 -6.58
N ARG A 61 3.44 -34.03 -6.66
CA ARG A 61 4.21 -32.81 -6.44
C ARG A 61 4.37 -32.10 -7.78
N ILE A 62 3.76 -30.94 -7.92
CA ILE A 62 4.00 -30.06 -9.05
C ILE A 62 4.92 -28.96 -8.54
N GLU A 63 6.20 -29.04 -8.88
CA GLU A 63 7.12 -27.94 -8.62
C GLU A 63 6.92 -26.89 -9.71
N ARG A 64 6.32 -25.75 -9.33
CA ARG A 64 6.49 -24.50 -10.07
C ARG A 64 7.49 -23.64 -9.32
N GLU A 65 8.45 -23.07 -10.04
CA GLU A 65 9.50 -22.24 -9.45
C GLU A 65 8.89 -21.19 -8.50
N GLY A 66 9.32 -21.25 -7.23
CA GLY A 66 8.97 -20.30 -6.19
C GLY A 66 8.03 -20.82 -5.09
N PHE A 67 7.22 -21.86 -5.34
CA PHE A 67 6.27 -22.39 -4.35
C PHE A 67 6.31 -23.92 -4.29
N LYS A 68 6.59 -24.47 -3.11
CA LYS A 68 6.48 -25.92 -2.85
C LYS A 68 5.00 -26.26 -2.63
N ASP A 69 4.27 -26.48 -3.71
CA ASP A 69 2.90 -27.00 -3.64
C ASP A 69 2.94 -28.47 -3.17
N ARG A 70 2.40 -28.74 -1.98
CA ARG A 70 2.06 -30.11 -1.56
C ARG A 70 0.57 -30.31 -1.84
N ASN A 71 0.26 -30.86 -3.00
CA ASN A 71 -1.09 -31.31 -3.32
C ASN A 71 -1.28 -32.71 -2.72
N GLN A 72 -2.16 -32.83 -1.73
CA GLN A 72 -2.67 -34.13 -1.31
C GLN A 72 -3.99 -34.38 -2.05
N PHE A 73 -4.01 -35.43 -2.87
CA PHE A 73 -5.17 -35.83 -3.67
C PHE A 73 -5.77 -37.08 -3.03
N ASP A 74 -6.84 -36.91 -2.25
CA ASP A 74 -7.63 -38.02 -1.74
C ASP A 74 -8.90 -38.12 -2.60
N SER A 75 -8.93 -39.12 -3.48
CA SER A 75 -10.12 -39.49 -4.25
C SER A 75 -10.75 -40.74 -3.64
N ASN A 76 -12.00 -40.62 -3.18
CA ASN A 76 -12.78 -41.76 -2.68
C ASN A 76 -13.83 -42.13 -3.74
N ASN A 77 -13.58 -43.22 -4.47
CA ASN A 77 -14.55 -43.78 -5.41
C ASN A 77 -15.31 -44.92 -4.72
N ASN A 78 -16.50 -44.62 -4.18
CA ASN A 78 -17.38 -45.65 -3.65
C ASN A 78 -18.28 -46.19 -4.77
N LEU A 79 -18.03 -47.44 -5.20
CA LEU A 79 -18.94 -48.18 -6.08
C LEU A 79 -19.84 -49.08 -5.23
N GLU A 80 -21.12 -48.73 -5.10
CA GLU A 80 -22.14 -49.64 -4.58
C GLU A 80 -22.79 -50.42 -5.73
N HIS A 81 -22.67 -51.75 -5.70
CA HIS A 81 -23.35 -52.65 -6.62
C HIS A 81 -24.52 -53.35 -5.90
N HIS A 82 -25.75 -53.14 -6.36
CA HIS A 82 -26.89 -53.97 -6.00
C HIS A 82 -27.24 -54.88 -7.18
N HIS A 83 -26.94 -56.16 -7.08
CA HIS A 83 -27.39 -57.17 -8.03
C HIS A 83 -28.77 -57.72 -7.60
N TYR A 84 -29.77 -57.58 -8.48
CA TYR A 84 -30.96 -58.44 -8.47
C TYR A 84 -31.07 -59.04 -9.87
N ASP A 85 -31.04 -60.36 -9.95
CA ASP A 85 -30.96 -61.07 -11.23
C ASP A 85 -32.17 -60.80 -12.13
N LYS A 86 -31.86 -60.60 -13.42
CA LYS A 86 -32.74 -60.27 -14.56
C LYS A 86 -33.27 -58.83 -14.62
N ASN A 87 -32.42 -57.91 -15.08
CA ASN A 87 -32.64 -56.96 -16.20
C ASN A 87 -31.69 -55.75 -16.07
N VAL A 88 -31.27 -55.19 -17.22
CA VAL A 88 -30.55 -53.92 -17.43
C VAL A 88 -30.19 -53.17 -16.14
N GLY A 89 -28.94 -53.31 -15.69
CA GLY A 89 -28.46 -52.64 -14.49
C GLY A 89 -28.13 -51.17 -14.78
N ALA A 90 -28.83 -50.25 -14.12
CA ALA A 90 -28.42 -48.85 -14.07
C ALA A 90 -27.28 -48.69 -13.05
N ARG A 91 -26.10 -48.25 -13.48
CA ARG A 91 -25.01 -47.91 -12.57
C ARG A 91 -25.06 -46.41 -12.28
N ARG A 92 -24.97 -46.05 -10.99
CA ARG A 92 -24.79 -44.67 -10.54
C ARG A 92 -23.36 -44.52 -10.07
N PHE A 93 -22.57 -43.75 -10.82
CA PHE A 93 -21.25 -43.33 -10.38
C PHE A 93 -21.40 -42.00 -9.63
N VAL A 94 -20.90 -41.95 -8.41
CA VAL A 94 -20.80 -40.71 -7.64
C VAL A 94 -19.31 -40.41 -7.51
N HIS A 95 -18.85 -39.41 -8.25
CA HIS A 95 -17.51 -38.86 -8.10
C HIS A 95 -17.60 -37.69 -7.12
N GLU A 96 -16.92 -37.81 -5.99
CA GLU A 96 -16.72 -36.73 -5.03
C GLU A 96 -15.23 -36.37 -5.05
N GLU A 97 -14.93 -35.18 -5.57
CA GLU A 97 -13.59 -34.60 -5.54
C GLU A 97 -13.52 -33.51 -4.48
N GLN A 98 -12.50 -33.58 -3.62
CA GLN A 98 -12.22 -32.55 -2.62
C GLN A 98 -10.88 -31.87 -2.95
N LYS A 99 -10.90 -30.60 -3.36
CA LYS A 99 -9.70 -29.80 -3.65
C LYS A 99 -9.50 -28.74 -2.58
N ILE A 100 -8.38 -28.79 -1.87
CA ILE A 100 -8.05 -27.83 -0.82
C ILE A 100 -7.13 -26.70 -1.35
N GLN A 101 -7.57 -25.43 -1.40
CA GLN A 101 -6.81 -24.30 -2.01
C GLN A 101 -6.82 -22.98 -1.21
N THR A 102 -5.88 -22.80 -0.30
CA THR A 102 -5.76 -21.61 0.55
C THR A 102 -5.49 -20.31 -0.20
N THR A 103 -6.33 -19.28 -0.02
CA THR A 103 -6.00 -17.91 -0.47
C THR A 103 -6.23 -16.91 0.65
N PHE A 104 -5.18 -16.22 1.08
CA PHE A 104 -5.29 -15.13 2.05
C PHE A 104 -5.53 -13.81 1.35
N THR A 105 -6.55 -13.08 1.79
CA THR A 105 -6.64 -11.66 1.46
C THR A 105 -5.70 -10.89 2.37
N THR A 106 -5.13 -9.81 1.85
CA THR A 106 -4.23 -8.92 2.58
C THR A 106 -4.87 -8.35 3.84
N PHE A 107 -6.20 -8.14 3.83
CA PHE A 107 -6.97 -7.71 4.98
C PHE A 107 -6.91 -8.70 6.17
N VAL A 108 -7.01 -10.00 5.90
CA VAL A 108 -6.93 -11.04 6.94
C VAL A 108 -5.50 -11.12 7.50
N LEU A 109 -4.49 -11.06 6.63
CA LEU A 109 -3.09 -11.01 7.05
C LEU A 109 -2.82 -9.80 7.94
N ASN A 110 -3.34 -8.64 7.54
CA ASN A 110 -3.23 -7.41 8.31
C ASN A 110 -3.88 -7.55 9.69
N GLY A 111 -5.12 -8.04 9.76
CA GLY A 111 -5.80 -8.26 11.05
C GLY A 111 -5.02 -9.19 11.98
N ASN A 112 -4.49 -10.29 11.45
CA ASN A 112 -3.66 -11.22 12.22
C ASN A 112 -2.34 -10.58 12.68
N LEU A 113 -1.69 -9.77 11.85
CA LEU A 113 -0.49 -9.02 12.23
C LEU A 113 -0.81 -8.01 13.34
N MET A 114 -1.88 -7.25 13.23
CA MET A 114 -2.28 -6.29 14.26
C MET A 114 -2.57 -6.98 15.59
N ASN A 115 -3.25 -8.14 15.57
CA ASN A 115 -3.45 -8.94 16.78
C ASN A 115 -2.11 -9.39 17.38
N TYR A 116 -1.21 -9.92 16.55
CA TYR A 116 0.13 -10.34 16.99
C TYR A 116 0.89 -9.19 17.66
N PHE A 117 0.94 -8.01 17.04
CA PHE A 117 1.67 -6.86 17.57
C PHE A 117 1.08 -6.35 18.89
N ASN A 118 -0.25 -6.40 19.05
CA ASN A 118 -0.92 -6.06 20.30
C ASN A 118 -0.65 -7.10 21.40
N GLU A 119 -0.71 -8.40 21.08
CA GLU A 119 -0.46 -9.48 22.04
C GLU A 119 0.99 -9.47 22.57
N HIS A 120 1.95 -9.10 21.73
CA HIS A 120 3.37 -9.05 22.07
C HIS A 120 3.83 -7.67 22.57
N ASN A 121 2.93 -6.69 22.69
CA ASN A 121 3.23 -5.29 23.04
C ASN A 121 4.30 -4.64 22.12
N GLU A 122 4.36 -5.03 20.85
CA GLU A 122 5.29 -4.46 19.86
C GLU A 122 4.74 -3.19 19.21
N LEU A 123 3.41 -2.98 19.26
CA LEU A 123 2.76 -1.76 18.77
C LEU A 123 2.72 -0.71 19.86
N HIS A 124 3.53 0.33 19.73
CA HIS A 124 3.57 1.44 20.68
C HIS A 124 2.55 2.51 20.28
N ARG A 125 1.49 2.68 21.07
CA ARG A 125 0.53 3.77 20.87
C ARG A 125 1.15 5.06 21.38
N LYS A 126 1.26 6.06 20.50
CA LYS A 126 1.88 7.35 20.81
C LYS A 126 0.82 8.45 20.87
N GLU A 127 0.91 9.26 21.92
CA GLU A 127 0.08 10.44 22.10
C GLU A 127 0.60 11.60 21.25
N VAL A 128 -0.23 12.64 21.17
CA VAL A 128 0.00 13.81 20.32
C VAL A 128 1.33 14.52 20.63
N ASP A 129 1.75 14.51 21.89
CA ASP A 129 2.93 15.23 22.38
C ASP A 129 4.20 14.33 22.36
N ASP A 130 4.09 13.04 22.07
CA ASP A 130 5.23 12.12 22.12
C ASP A 130 6.31 12.43 21.08
N ILE A 131 5.92 13.07 19.98
CA ILE A 131 6.87 13.53 18.95
C ILE A 131 7.66 14.75 19.45
N GLU A 132 7.00 15.64 20.19
CA GLU A 132 7.65 16.84 20.75
C GLU A 132 8.57 16.47 21.91
N ASN A 133 8.19 15.46 22.69
CA ASN A 133 8.93 14.98 23.86
C ASN A 133 10.04 13.95 23.53
N ASP A 134 10.36 13.73 22.26
CA ASP A 134 11.38 12.76 21.79
C ASP A 134 11.17 11.30 22.26
N ASN A 135 9.93 10.93 22.56
CA ASN A 135 9.52 9.60 23.06
C ASN A 135 9.42 8.54 21.96
N VAL A 136 9.87 8.83 20.75
CA VAL A 136 9.80 7.94 19.58
C VAL A 136 11.22 7.57 19.15
N GLU A 137 11.50 6.27 18.95
CA GLU A 137 12.80 5.80 18.50
C GLU A 137 12.76 5.25 17.07
N VAL A 138 13.91 5.28 16.40
CA VAL A 138 14.06 4.71 15.06
C VAL A 138 13.93 3.20 15.14
N GLY A 139 13.05 2.63 14.32
CA GLY A 139 12.76 1.20 14.31
C GLY A 139 11.49 0.81 15.06
N ASP A 140 10.93 1.70 15.88
CA ASP A 140 9.66 1.45 16.58
C ASP A 140 8.52 1.23 15.59
N LEU A 141 7.62 0.31 15.93
CA LEU A 141 6.32 0.19 15.31
C LEU A 141 5.32 1.00 16.14
N ILE A 142 4.81 2.08 15.57
CA ILE A 142 3.95 3.02 16.30
C ILE A 142 2.55 3.12 15.69
N GLU A 143 1.57 3.39 16.56
CA GLU A 143 0.26 3.90 16.19
C GLU A 143 0.18 5.38 16.55
N LEU A 144 -0.22 6.21 15.59
CA LEU A 144 -0.21 7.66 15.70
C LEU A 144 -1.48 8.27 15.10
N GLU A 145 -2.15 9.16 15.83
CA GLU A 145 -3.31 9.90 15.33
C GLU A 145 -2.91 11.34 14.95
N GLY A 146 -3.39 11.81 13.80
CA GLY A 146 -2.97 13.10 13.27
C GLY A 146 -3.85 13.60 12.13
N THR A 147 -3.54 14.79 11.61
CA THR A 147 -4.24 15.36 10.45
C THR A 147 -3.30 15.43 9.26
N ILE A 148 -3.62 14.75 8.16
CA ILE A 148 -2.85 14.87 6.91
C ILE A 148 -3.08 16.26 6.32
N THR A 149 -2.03 16.93 5.88
CA THR A 149 -2.05 18.31 5.38
C THR A 149 -1.82 18.37 3.86
N SER A 150 -2.22 19.46 3.23
CA SER A 150 -1.95 19.76 1.81
C SER A 150 -0.57 20.34 1.52
N SER A 151 0.23 20.63 2.54
CA SER A 151 1.47 21.42 2.41
C SER A 151 2.67 20.64 1.86
N GLY A 152 2.45 19.77 0.87
CA GLY A 152 3.51 18.97 0.24
C GLY A 152 4.26 19.71 -0.88
N VAL A 153 5.56 19.42 -1.02
CA VAL A 153 6.40 19.95 -2.12
C VAL A 153 5.82 19.58 -3.49
N LEU A 154 5.28 18.38 -3.64
CA LEU A 154 4.69 17.95 -4.91
C LEU A 154 3.49 18.83 -5.29
N SER A 155 2.59 19.13 -4.35
CA SER A 155 1.42 19.98 -4.59
C SER A 155 1.82 21.41 -4.97
N PHE A 156 2.88 21.93 -4.33
CA PHE A 156 3.46 23.23 -4.70
C PHE A 156 4.02 23.22 -6.12
N VAL A 157 4.82 22.20 -6.47
CA VAL A 157 5.41 22.04 -7.81
C VAL A 157 4.32 21.95 -8.88
N GLU A 158 3.27 21.14 -8.65
CA GLU A 158 2.15 21.01 -9.58
C GLU A 158 1.37 22.31 -9.77
N THR A 159 1.10 23.03 -8.68
CA THR A 159 0.39 24.32 -8.73
C THR A 159 1.21 25.37 -9.47
N LEU A 160 2.53 25.41 -9.23
CA LEU A 160 3.43 26.33 -9.92
C LEU A 160 3.57 25.99 -11.41
N MET A 161 3.64 24.71 -11.77
CA MET A 161 3.62 24.27 -13.17
C MET A 161 2.35 24.71 -13.89
N ASN A 162 1.18 24.51 -13.26
CA ASN A 162 -0.11 24.92 -13.83
C ASN A 162 -0.17 26.44 -14.03
N LEU A 163 0.35 27.23 -13.07
CA LEU A 163 0.45 28.68 -13.21
C LEU A 163 1.28 29.06 -14.43
N ILE A 164 2.47 28.48 -14.59
CA ILE A 164 3.34 28.76 -15.74
C ILE A 164 2.66 28.40 -17.06
N GLU A 165 1.91 27.29 -17.10
CA GLU A 165 1.18 26.85 -18.28
C GLU A 165 0.00 27.77 -18.64
N ILE A 166 -0.76 28.24 -17.64
CA ILE A 166 -1.91 29.15 -17.84
C ILE A 166 -1.48 30.49 -18.44
N PHE A 167 -0.41 31.09 -17.91
CA PHE A 167 0.06 32.39 -18.38
C PHE A 167 0.96 32.30 -19.62
N GLY A 168 1.67 31.18 -19.78
CA GLY A 168 2.66 30.98 -20.83
C GLY A 168 4.03 31.58 -20.49
N CYS A 169 5.09 30.84 -20.83
CA CYS A 169 6.47 31.22 -20.53
C CYS A 169 6.88 32.56 -21.15
N ASP A 170 6.47 32.84 -22.40
CA ASP A 170 6.81 34.09 -23.08
C ASP A 170 6.27 35.32 -22.35
N TYR A 171 4.99 35.28 -21.94
CA TYR A 171 4.35 36.36 -21.20
C TYR A 171 5.00 36.59 -19.84
N LEU A 172 5.27 35.51 -19.10
CA LEU A 172 5.92 35.61 -17.79
C LEU A 172 7.36 36.13 -17.91
N ASN A 173 8.11 35.69 -18.93
CA ASN A 173 9.46 36.18 -19.20
C ASN A 173 9.45 37.69 -19.49
N GLU A 174 8.53 38.17 -20.33
CA GLU A 174 8.33 39.60 -20.61
C GLU A 174 8.05 40.40 -19.33
N LEU A 175 7.13 39.89 -18.50
CA LEU A 175 6.73 40.52 -17.24
C LEU A 175 7.86 40.61 -16.20
N THR A 176 8.82 39.68 -16.28
CA THR A 176 9.97 39.63 -15.36
C THR A 176 11.28 40.16 -15.96
N LYS A 177 11.26 40.79 -17.13
CA LYS A 177 12.47 41.30 -17.81
C LYS A 177 13.33 42.23 -16.95
N ASP A 178 12.68 43.07 -16.16
CA ASP A 178 13.35 44.06 -15.31
C ASP A 178 13.71 43.51 -13.92
N CYS A 179 13.44 42.23 -13.67
CA CYS A 179 13.70 41.58 -12.40
C CYS A 179 15.07 40.88 -12.40
N ASN A 180 15.74 40.87 -11.24
CA ASN A 180 17.11 40.34 -11.06
C ASN A 180 17.25 38.80 -11.23
N GLY A 181 16.26 38.13 -11.81
CA GLY A 181 16.28 36.69 -12.04
C GLY A 181 17.06 36.32 -13.30
N LYS A 182 18.04 35.42 -13.16
CA LYS A 182 18.86 34.94 -14.29
C LYS A 182 18.24 33.76 -15.05
N MET A 183 17.14 33.20 -14.55
CA MET A 183 16.46 32.06 -15.16
C MET A 183 15.26 32.50 -15.99
N LYS A 184 15.04 31.83 -17.12
CA LYS A 184 13.82 31.95 -17.91
C LYS A 184 12.77 30.95 -17.44
N PHE A 185 11.49 31.26 -17.61
CA PHE A 185 10.39 30.40 -17.20
C PHE A 185 10.38 29.03 -17.91
N GLU A 186 10.89 28.91 -19.14
CA GLU A 186 11.02 27.61 -19.82
C GLU A 186 12.00 26.68 -19.10
N MET A 187 13.07 27.25 -18.52
CA MET A 187 14.05 26.49 -17.74
C MET A 187 13.45 26.06 -16.41
N ILE A 188 12.70 26.94 -15.75
CA ILE A 188 11.97 26.63 -14.52
C ILE A 188 10.94 25.54 -14.78
N GLN A 189 10.17 25.62 -15.86
CA GLN A 189 9.16 24.62 -16.21
C GLN A 189 9.79 23.24 -16.45
N LYS A 190 10.93 23.17 -17.17
CA LYS A 190 11.68 21.91 -17.35
C LYS A 190 12.18 21.34 -16.03
N MET A 191 12.72 22.20 -15.16
CA MET A 191 13.18 21.80 -13.83
C MET A 191 12.04 21.26 -12.97
N LEU A 192 10.89 21.95 -12.93
CA LEU A 192 9.71 21.52 -12.19
C LEU A 192 9.14 20.21 -12.74
N THR A 193 9.14 20.03 -14.06
CA THR A 193 8.71 18.77 -14.71
C THR A 193 9.59 17.60 -14.29
N TYR A 194 10.91 17.79 -14.30
CA TYR A 194 11.85 16.78 -13.82
C TYR A 194 11.66 16.52 -12.31
N LEU A 195 11.53 17.57 -11.51
CA LEU A 195 11.33 17.41 -10.07
C LEU A 195 10.03 16.65 -9.76
N LYS A 196 8.94 16.94 -10.48
CA LYS A 196 7.67 16.22 -10.37
C LYS A 196 7.83 14.73 -10.68
N SER A 197 8.59 14.35 -11.71
CA SER A 197 8.80 12.94 -12.06
C SER A 197 9.62 12.20 -11.00
N VAL A 198 10.65 12.86 -10.45
CA VAL A 198 11.48 12.29 -9.39
C VAL A 198 10.72 12.14 -8.07
N LEU A 199 9.96 13.16 -7.66
CA LEU A 199 9.17 13.11 -6.43
C LEU A 199 8.05 12.04 -6.48
N ASN A 200 7.55 11.72 -7.67
CA ASN A 200 6.57 10.66 -7.93
C ASN A 200 7.19 9.31 -8.36
N CYS A 201 8.51 9.17 -8.31
CA CYS A 201 9.16 7.94 -8.74
C CYS A 201 8.58 6.71 -8.00
N ASN A 202 8.37 5.62 -8.74
CA ASN A 202 7.74 4.37 -8.25
C ASN A 202 6.31 4.54 -7.68
N ASN A 203 5.57 5.56 -8.13
CA ASN A 203 4.25 5.92 -7.59
C ASN A 203 4.25 6.23 -6.09
N THR A 204 5.41 6.57 -5.53
CA THR A 204 5.54 6.93 -4.12
C THR A 204 5.32 8.43 -3.92
N GLN A 205 4.71 8.82 -2.81
CA GLN A 205 4.51 10.22 -2.43
C GLN A 205 4.75 10.38 -0.94
N ASP A 206 5.28 11.54 -0.55
CA ASP A 206 5.34 11.93 0.85
C ASP A 206 4.10 12.73 1.21
N LEU A 207 3.39 12.29 2.25
CA LEU A 207 2.32 13.07 2.89
C LEU A 207 2.85 13.65 4.20
N ILE A 208 2.46 14.89 4.49
CA ILE A 208 2.82 15.54 5.74
C ILE A 208 1.62 15.47 6.67
N MET A 209 1.78 14.83 7.81
CA MET A 209 0.78 14.74 8.85
C MET A 209 1.18 15.62 10.03
N LYS A 210 0.27 16.48 10.48
CA LYS A 210 0.43 17.27 11.70
C LYS A 210 -0.08 16.46 12.88
N VAL A 211 0.76 16.32 13.90
CA VAL A 211 0.43 15.64 15.16
C VAL A 211 0.80 16.59 16.28
N GLY A 212 -0.20 17.31 16.80
CA GLY A 212 0.03 18.35 17.79
C GLY A 212 0.94 19.45 17.24
N ASN A 213 2.07 19.66 17.89
CA ASN A 213 3.14 20.56 17.42
C ASN A 213 4.17 19.86 16.54
N GLY A 214 4.19 18.53 16.53
CA GLY A 214 5.09 17.71 15.71
C GLY A 214 4.61 17.51 14.27
N ARG A 215 5.53 17.04 13.42
CA ARG A 215 5.26 16.71 12.02
C ARG A 215 5.73 15.29 11.69
N ALA A 216 4.85 14.50 11.08
CA ALA A 216 5.18 13.17 10.58
C ALA A 216 5.17 13.13 9.05
N VAL A 217 6.24 12.65 8.43
CA VAL A 217 6.37 12.41 6.99
C VAL A 217 6.02 10.96 6.69
N LEU A 218 4.88 10.75 6.04
CA LEU A 218 4.38 9.44 5.66
C LEU A 218 4.82 9.14 4.22
N THR A 219 5.73 8.18 4.04
CA THR A 219 6.13 7.74 2.69
C THR A 219 5.19 6.64 2.21
N ILE A 220 4.25 6.97 1.33
CA ILE A 220 3.20 6.05 0.85
C ILE A 220 3.38 5.70 -0.63
N ASN A 221 2.81 4.57 -1.06
CA ASN A 221 2.65 4.24 -2.47
C ASN A 221 1.18 4.43 -2.90
N LYS A 222 0.95 5.25 -3.92
CA LYS A 222 -0.40 5.57 -4.42
C LYS A 222 -1.20 4.33 -4.86
N ASN A 223 -0.52 3.25 -5.25
CA ASN A 223 -1.17 2.03 -5.71
C ASN A 223 -1.85 1.23 -4.58
N TYR A 224 -1.50 1.50 -3.32
CA TYR A 224 -1.98 0.75 -2.14
C TYR A 224 -3.18 1.40 -1.43
N PHE A 225 -3.72 2.48 -1.99
CA PHE A 225 -5.02 2.97 -1.56
C PHE A 225 -6.13 2.05 -2.02
N MET A 226 -7.08 1.75 -1.13
CA MET A 226 -8.14 0.78 -1.38
C MET A 226 -9.12 1.17 -2.49
N ASN A 227 -9.12 2.44 -2.91
CA ASN A 227 -9.97 2.91 -3.99
C ASN A 227 -9.25 3.93 -4.87
N ASN A 228 -8.85 3.51 -6.07
CA ASN A 228 -8.27 4.42 -7.07
C ASN A 228 -9.34 5.22 -7.84
N THR A 229 -10.62 4.83 -7.73
CA THR A 229 -11.70 5.31 -8.62
C THR A 229 -12.92 5.90 -7.92
N CYS A 230 -13.12 5.72 -6.61
CA CYS A 230 -14.21 6.38 -5.88
C CYS A 230 -13.67 7.36 -4.83
N ASN A 231 -14.16 8.59 -4.93
CA ASN A 231 -14.05 9.66 -3.92
C ASN A 231 -14.37 9.13 -2.54
N VAL A 232 -13.38 8.91 -1.67
CA VAL A 232 -13.72 8.81 -0.25
C VAL A 232 -13.08 9.90 0.56
N PHE A 233 -11.87 10.38 0.27
CA PHE A 233 -11.33 11.52 1.01
C PHE A 233 -10.40 12.32 0.10
N ASP A 234 -10.72 13.61 -0.11
CA ASP A 234 -9.68 14.56 -0.52
C ASP A 234 -8.53 14.36 0.47
N LYS A 235 -7.34 14.05 -0.05
CA LYS A 235 -6.17 13.50 0.68
C LYS A 235 -5.58 14.47 1.72
N ILE A 236 -6.34 15.47 2.11
CA ILE A 236 -5.94 16.74 2.69
C ILE A 236 -6.94 17.09 3.78
N ASN A 237 -6.42 17.50 4.93
CA ASN A 237 -7.13 17.92 6.12
C ASN A 237 -8.05 16.84 6.73
N CYS A 238 -7.73 15.57 6.50
CA CYS A 238 -8.40 14.46 7.16
C CYS A 238 -7.67 14.08 8.45
N HIS A 239 -8.43 13.86 9.52
CA HIS A 239 -7.93 13.19 10.71
C HIS A 239 -7.82 11.70 10.39
N CYS A 240 -6.67 11.11 10.71
CA CYS A 240 -6.40 9.71 10.42
C CYS A 240 -5.50 9.10 11.50
N LYS A 241 -5.62 7.79 11.64
CA LYS A 241 -4.73 6.95 12.46
C LYS A 241 -3.79 6.19 11.55
N VAL A 242 -2.50 6.31 11.82
CA VAL A 242 -1.43 5.70 11.03
C VAL A 242 -0.72 4.66 11.88
N ILE A 243 -0.62 3.44 11.35
CA ILE A 243 0.24 2.40 11.92
C ILE A 243 1.41 2.21 10.98
N GLY A 244 2.63 2.34 11.49
CA GLY A 244 3.82 2.25 10.65
C GLY A 244 5.11 2.19 11.44
N LYS A 245 6.19 1.86 10.73
CA LYS A 245 7.53 1.78 11.29
C LYS A 245 8.23 3.12 11.19
N VAL A 246 8.87 3.56 12.27
CA VAL A 246 9.66 4.78 12.31
C VAL A 246 10.99 4.54 11.59
N ILE A 247 11.27 5.35 10.58
CA ILE A 247 12.48 5.27 9.74
C ILE A 247 13.53 6.28 10.17
N LYS A 248 13.10 7.48 10.58
CA LYS A 248 13.98 8.57 11.00
C LYS A 248 13.26 9.44 12.02
N THR A 249 13.99 9.98 12.99
CA THR A 249 13.53 10.95 13.98
C THR A 249 14.48 12.14 13.98
N CYS A 250 13.96 13.35 14.12
CA CYS A 250 14.74 14.59 14.22
C CYS A 250 14.84 15.02 15.68
N LYS A 251 15.81 14.44 16.41
CA LYS A 251 16.05 14.73 17.84
C LYS A 251 17.14 15.80 18.02
N GLU A 252 18.21 15.70 17.23
CA GLU A 252 19.33 16.63 17.33
C GLU A 252 19.06 17.92 16.53
N GLU A 253 19.75 19.01 16.86
CA GLU A 253 19.57 20.31 16.18
C GLU A 253 19.99 20.26 14.70
N GLU A 254 20.87 19.33 14.34
CA GLU A 254 21.35 19.13 12.97
C GLU A 254 20.51 18.11 12.18
N ASP A 255 19.59 17.39 12.85
CA ASP A 255 18.76 16.40 12.18
C ASP A 255 17.58 17.04 11.46
N ASP A 256 17.49 16.76 10.16
CA ASP A 256 16.34 17.16 9.35
C ASP A 256 15.81 16.03 8.46
N ILE A 257 14.54 16.12 8.10
CA ILE A 257 13.94 15.32 7.03
C ILE A 257 13.70 16.24 5.84
N SER A 258 14.52 16.10 4.80
CA SER A 258 14.28 16.78 3.53
C SER A 258 13.12 16.14 2.76
N LEU A 259 12.18 16.98 2.34
CA LEU A 259 11.11 16.59 1.41
C LEU A 259 11.62 16.43 -0.04
N LEU A 260 12.86 16.82 -0.29
CA LEU A 260 13.56 16.65 -1.57
C LEU A 260 14.52 15.45 -1.56
N ARG A 261 14.54 14.63 -0.50
CA ARG A 261 15.46 13.48 -0.36
C ARG A 261 15.42 12.49 -1.54
N LYS A 262 14.25 12.34 -2.18
CA LYS A 262 14.09 11.48 -3.37
C LYS A 262 14.92 11.94 -4.58
N THR A 263 15.38 13.19 -4.59
CA THR A 263 16.24 13.74 -5.64
C THR A 263 17.69 13.30 -5.54
N GLY A 264 18.13 12.79 -4.38
CA GLY A 264 19.53 12.47 -4.10
C GLY A 264 20.47 13.70 -4.06
N GLN A 265 19.95 14.91 -4.28
CA GLN A 265 20.72 16.17 -4.37
C GLN A 265 19.92 17.32 -3.75
N GLU A 266 19.50 17.17 -2.49
CA GLU A 266 18.60 18.09 -1.79
C GLU A 266 19.06 19.55 -1.86
N LYS A 267 20.31 19.82 -1.47
CA LYS A 267 20.89 21.17 -1.44
C LYS A 267 20.91 21.84 -2.82
N PHE A 268 21.07 21.07 -3.88
CA PHE A 268 21.04 21.59 -5.25
C PHE A 268 19.64 22.12 -5.59
N TYR A 269 18.61 21.33 -5.35
CA TYR A 269 17.22 21.73 -5.64
C TYR A 269 16.72 22.83 -4.71
N GLU A 270 17.13 22.84 -3.44
CA GLU A 270 16.88 23.96 -2.52
C GLU A 270 17.45 25.27 -3.07
N ASN A 271 18.71 25.27 -3.50
CA ASN A 271 19.33 26.44 -4.13
C ASN A 271 18.61 26.84 -5.43
N CYS A 272 18.11 25.88 -6.22
CA CYS A 272 17.30 26.18 -7.39
C CYS A 272 15.98 26.90 -7.03
N PHE A 273 15.30 26.49 -5.96
CA PHE A 273 14.11 27.20 -5.47
C PHE A 273 14.45 28.60 -4.99
N GLU A 274 15.56 28.78 -4.26
CA GLU A 274 16.05 30.10 -3.85
C GLU A 274 16.31 31.01 -5.06
N MET A 275 16.92 30.49 -6.12
CA MET A 275 17.14 31.25 -7.36
C MET A 275 15.84 31.65 -8.07
N CYS A 276 14.75 30.91 -7.85
CA CYS A 276 13.44 31.24 -8.42
C CYS A 276 12.69 32.31 -7.60
N LYS A 277 13.01 32.50 -6.31
CA LYS A 277 12.29 33.45 -5.43
C LYS A 277 12.19 34.87 -5.99
N PRO A 278 13.25 35.50 -6.52
CA PRO A 278 13.15 36.86 -7.07
C PRO A 278 12.16 36.98 -8.23
N LEU A 279 12.06 35.93 -9.06
CA LEU A 279 11.12 35.88 -10.18
C LEU A 279 9.69 35.73 -9.65
N LEU A 280 9.46 34.86 -8.67
CA LEU A 280 8.16 34.71 -8.03
C LEU A 280 7.72 36.01 -7.32
N GLU A 281 8.61 36.70 -6.61
CA GLU A 281 8.27 38.00 -6.02
C GLU A 281 7.90 39.06 -7.05
N CYS A 282 8.56 39.05 -8.21
CA CYS A 282 8.25 39.92 -9.34
C CYS A 282 6.83 39.64 -9.88
N LEU A 283 6.46 38.36 -10.02
CA LEU A 283 5.10 37.97 -10.40
C LEU A 283 4.06 38.43 -9.38
N LYS A 284 4.33 38.31 -8.06
CA LYS A 284 3.44 38.83 -7.01
C LYS A 284 3.23 40.35 -7.12
N LYS A 285 4.31 41.11 -7.38
CA LYS A 285 4.24 42.57 -7.56
C LYS A 285 3.39 42.97 -8.78
N ASN A 286 3.37 42.13 -9.80
CA ASN A 286 2.55 42.32 -11.00
C ASN A 286 1.11 41.78 -10.85
N GLY A 287 0.67 41.43 -9.62
CA GLY A 287 -0.70 41.01 -9.33
C GLY A 287 -1.03 39.55 -9.62
N ILE A 288 -0.02 38.72 -9.93
CA ILE A 288 -0.22 37.28 -10.13
C ILE A 288 -0.16 36.58 -8.77
N MET A 289 -1.20 35.80 -8.46
CA MET A 289 -1.23 34.96 -7.25
C MET A 289 -0.27 33.79 -7.41
N ILE A 290 0.56 33.53 -6.40
CA ILE A 290 1.56 32.47 -6.42
C ILE A 290 1.34 31.56 -5.21
N PRO A 291 1.40 30.23 -5.38
CA PRO A 291 1.32 29.31 -4.25
C PRO A 291 2.41 29.60 -3.21
N GLU A 292 2.09 29.33 -1.95
CA GLU A 292 3.07 29.44 -0.87
C GLU A 292 4.05 28.27 -0.95
N CYS A 293 5.35 28.58 -0.90
CA CYS A 293 6.38 27.54 -0.87
C CYS A 293 6.34 26.85 0.50
N PRO A 294 6.13 25.52 0.55
CA PRO A 294 6.19 24.79 1.80
C PRO A 294 7.63 24.72 2.33
N ASP A 295 7.77 24.42 3.62
CA ASP A 295 9.07 24.14 4.23
C ASP A 295 9.69 22.91 3.55
N LEU A 296 10.85 23.07 2.91
CA LEU A 296 11.53 21.99 2.18
C LEU A 296 12.18 20.96 3.13
N ARG A 297 12.47 21.38 4.37
CA ARG A 297 13.03 20.56 5.45
C ARG A 297 12.11 20.62 6.66
N ILE A 298 11.92 19.46 7.28
CA ILE A 298 11.27 19.35 8.58
C ILE A 298 12.37 19.19 9.61
N ASN A 299 12.57 20.24 10.41
CA ASN A 299 13.54 20.30 11.50
C ASN A 299 12.78 20.22 12.83
N LYS A 300 13.40 19.65 13.87
CA LYS A 300 12.88 19.50 15.26
C LYS A 300 11.47 18.88 15.36
N SER A 301 11.30 17.89 16.24
CA SER A 301 9.99 17.23 16.44
C SER A 301 9.38 16.70 15.13
N GLY A 302 10.26 16.18 14.27
CA GLY A 302 9.95 15.61 12.96
C GLY A 302 10.22 14.12 12.95
N ILE A 303 9.28 13.32 12.45
CA ILE A 303 9.50 11.88 12.26
C ILE A 303 9.15 11.45 10.84
N GLN A 304 9.87 10.45 10.33
CA GLN A 304 9.55 9.79 9.07
C GLN A 304 9.01 8.40 9.37
N ILE A 305 7.81 8.12 8.86
CA ILE A 305 7.12 6.84 9.06
C ILE A 305 6.98 6.17 7.70
N MET A 306 7.25 4.87 7.67
CA MET A 306 6.83 3.96 6.60
C MET A 306 5.49 3.33 7.01
N PRO A 307 4.36 3.82 6.46
CA PRO A 307 3.04 3.36 6.89
C PRO A 307 2.79 1.94 6.40
N LEU A 308 2.28 1.10 7.31
CA LEU A 308 1.68 -0.18 6.97
C LEU A 308 0.21 0.02 6.63
N ASN A 309 -0.49 0.73 7.51
CA ASN A 309 -1.94 0.90 7.47
C ASN A 309 -2.29 2.37 7.75
N ILE A 310 -3.31 2.88 7.08
CA ILE A 310 -3.92 4.17 7.45
C ILE A 310 -5.43 3.96 7.58
N TYR A 311 -5.93 4.32 8.75
CA TYR A 311 -7.34 4.32 9.11
C TYR A 311 -7.88 5.75 9.19
N MET A 312 -9.16 5.91 8.88
CA MET A 312 -9.87 7.18 8.94
C MET A 312 -11.22 7.04 9.62
#